data_AF-A0A0F2TM59-F1
#
_entry.id   AF-A0A0F2TM59-F1
#
_cell.length_a   1.000
_cell.length_b   1.000
_cell.length_c   1.000
_cell.angle_alpha   90.00
_cell.angle_beta   90.00
_cell.angle_gamma   90.00
#
_symmetry.space_group_name_H-M   'P 1'
#
loop_
_entity.id
_entity.type
_entity.pdbx_description
1 polymer ?
#
loop_
_entity_poly.entity_id
_entity_poly.type
_entity_poly.pdbx_seq_one_letter_code
_entity_poly.pdbx_strand_id
1 'polypeptide(L)'
;MEAAGSRAATDALLALLRGGGWRPAAWTRFLVLAAERSWQEAARRPRALAEISLLHGALLAAGRGRGRWWVATSWALAASHLGLLEDRRSLGAANALTLVRANLPVVGAALGRWIGLVAAASDLADGAVARRLGTVTPFGDYADSLADAAFWTWLTVRSEPSRAVSVAAMGAWAAPVAVVAAGSLAHGRMFDRPRPAALRPAAALQALLAVRRALRP
;
A
#
# COMPACT_ATOMS: atom_id res chain seq x y z
N MET A 1 15.34 15.74 -21.24
CA MET A 1 15.72 14.86 -20.12
C MET A 1 14.79 13.66 -20.17
N GLU A 2 15.27 12.49 -20.61
CA GLU A 2 14.52 11.24 -20.43
C GLU A 2 14.06 11.14 -18.97
N ALA A 3 12.79 10.82 -18.76
CA ALA A 3 12.27 10.62 -17.42
C ALA A 3 13.00 9.41 -16.82
N ALA A 4 14.04 9.68 -16.02
CA ALA A 4 14.68 8.65 -15.23
C ALA A 4 13.58 7.85 -14.52
N GLY A 5 13.54 6.53 -14.77
CA GLY A 5 12.51 5.65 -14.26
C GLY A 5 12.36 5.79 -12.76
N SER A 6 11.17 5.47 -12.22
CA SER A 6 10.83 5.74 -10.82
C SER A 6 11.90 5.24 -9.83
N ARG A 7 12.51 4.10 -10.12
CA ARG A 7 13.61 3.54 -9.32
C ARG A 7 14.86 4.44 -9.31
N ALA A 8 15.34 4.89 -10.46
CA ALA A 8 16.53 5.72 -10.56
C ALA A 8 16.37 7.05 -9.81
N ALA A 9 15.17 7.62 -9.84
CA ALA A 9 14.87 8.82 -9.07
C ALA A 9 14.85 8.57 -7.55
N THR A 10 14.27 7.44 -7.11
CA THR A 10 14.34 7.03 -5.69
C THR A 10 15.79 6.81 -5.26
N ASP A 11 16.61 6.17 -6.09
CA ASP A 11 18.04 5.97 -5.83
C ASP A 11 18.77 7.31 -5.69
N ALA A 12 18.48 8.29 -6.56
CA ALA A 12 19.06 9.63 -6.47
C ALA A 12 18.68 10.34 -5.17
N LEU A 13 17.42 10.23 -4.73
CA LEU A 13 16.95 10.81 -3.46
C LEU A 13 17.63 10.15 -2.26
N LEU A 14 17.74 8.82 -2.25
CA LEU A 14 18.41 8.07 -1.17
C LEU A 14 19.92 8.35 -1.14
N ALA A 15 20.56 8.49 -2.29
CA ALA A 15 21.97 8.85 -2.39
C ALA A 15 22.22 10.27 -1.84
N LEU A 16 21.32 11.22 -2.13
CA LEU A 16 21.36 12.57 -1.54
C LEU A 16 21.25 12.53 -0.02
N LEU A 17 20.32 11.74 0.51
CA LEU A 17 20.12 11.61 1.95
C LEU A 17 21.36 11.01 2.64
N ARG A 18 21.94 9.96 2.04
CA ARG A 18 23.19 9.34 2.50
C ARG A 18 24.38 10.30 2.42
N GLY A 19 24.54 11.01 1.31
CA GLY A 19 25.62 11.99 1.11
C GLY A 19 25.55 13.16 2.09
N GLY A 20 24.34 13.50 2.56
CA GLY A 20 24.13 14.47 3.63
C GLY A 20 24.39 13.95 5.05
N GLY A 21 24.88 12.70 5.20
CA GLY A 21 25.26 12.11 6.48
C GLY A 21 24.11 11.99 7.48
N TRP A 22 22.87 11.79 7.00
CA TRP A 22 21.67 11.64 7.84
C TRP A 22 21.31 12.86 8.68
N ARG A 23 21.90 14.03 8.39
CA ARG A 23 21.63 15.28 9.11
C ARG A 23 20.16 15.72 8.92
N PRO A 24 19.55 16.42 9.89
CA PRO A 24 18.17 16.91 9.77
C PRO A 24 17.90 17.73 8.50
N ALA A 25 18.88 18.52 8.05
CA ALA A 25 18.81 19.27 6.80
C ALA A 25 18.71 18.37 5.56
N ALA A 26 19.44 17.24 5.55
CA ALA A 26 19.39 16.26 4.47
C ALA A 26 18.04 15.55 4.41
N TRP A 27 17.47 15.21 5.58
CA TRP A 27 16.11 14.69 5.70
C TRP A 27 15.06 15.67 5.18
N THR A 28 15.15 16.93 5.58
CA THR A 28 14.22 17.98 5.11
C THR A 28 14.29 18.11 3.59
N ARG A 29 15.50 18.17 3.02
CA ARG A 29 15.70 18.24 1.57
C ARG A 29 15.18 16.99 0.85
N PHE A 30 15.43 15.80 1.39
CA PHE A 30 14.90 14.55 0.88
C PHE A 30 13.36 14.56 0.82
N LEU A 31 12.70 14.96 1.92
CA LEU A 31 11.24 15.01 2.00
C LEU A 31 10.64 16.03 1.04
N VAL A 32 11.22 17.22 0.94
CA VAL A 32 10.75 18.26 0.01
C VAL A 32 10.86 17.79 -1.44
N LEU A 33 12.01 17.25 -1.84
CA LEU A 33 12.22 16.78 -3.21
C LEU A 33 11.35 15.55 -3.54
N ALA A 34 11.14 14.65 -2.58
CA ALA A 34 10.25 13.52 -2.74
C ALA A 34 8.79 13.98 -2.91
N ALA A 35 8.32 14.91 -2.07
CA ALA A 35 6.97 15.46 -2.14
C ALA A 35 6.73 16.24 -3.43
N GLU A 36 7.67 17.09 -3.84
CA GLU A 36 7.62 17.83 -5.09
C GLU A 36 7.53 16.89 -6.29
N ARG A 37 8.36 15.84 -6.33
CA ARG A 37 8.31 14.82 -7.37
C ARG A 37 6.97 14.10 -7.38
N SER A 38 6.50 13.62 -6.23
CA SER A 38 5.18 12.96 -6.12
C SER A 38 4.06 13.86 -6.65
N TRP A 39 4.09 15.15 -6.32
CA TRP A 39 3.13 16.13 -6.83
C TRP A 39 3.21 16.29 -8.34
N GLN A 40 4.42 16.44 -8.89
CA GLN A 40 4.63 16.55 -10.34
C GLN A 40 4.13 15.30 -11.08
N GLU A 41 4.42 14.10 -10.55
CA GLU A 41 3.96 12.84 -11.14
C GLU A 41 2.44 12.67 -11.09
N ALA A 42 1.79 13.14 -10.01
CA ALA A 42 0.34 13.18 -9.90
C ALA A 42 -0.27 14.18 -10.90
N ALA A 43 0.30 15.38 -11.01
CA ALA A 43 -0.15 16.41 -11.95
C ALA A 43 -0.02 15.99 -13.42
N ARG A 44 1.00 15.17 -13.74
CA ARG A 44 1.17 14.55 -15.07
C ARG A 44 0.11 13.49 -15.39
N ARG A 45 -0.65 13.02 -14.40
CA ARG A 45 -1.67 11.96 -14.54
C ARG A 45 -3.03 12.42 -14.02
N PRO A 46 -3.62 13.48 -14.61
CA PRO A 46 -4.84 14.09 -14.10
C PRO A 46 -6.01 13.11 -14.06
N ARG A 47 -6.10 12.19 -15.04
CA ARG A 47 -7.14 11.17 -15.09
C ARG A 47 -7.02 10.17 -13.93
N ALA A 48 -5.83 9.61 -13.68
CA ALA A 48 -5.63 8.68 -12.56
C ALA A 48 -5.85 9.37 -11.20
N LEU A 49 -5.42 10.63 -11.06
CA LEU A 49 -5.69 11.42 -9.86
C LEU A 49 -7.19 11.65 -9.64
N ALA A 50 -7.94 11.94 -10.70
CA ALA A 50 -9.39 12.06 -10.65
C ALA A 50 -10.06 10.73 -10.27
N GLU A 51 -9.65 9.62 -10.88
CA GLU A 51 -10.15 8.27 -10.57
C GLU A 51 -9.91 7.90 -9.10
N ILE A 52 -8.70 8.13 -8.56
CA ILE A 52 -8.37 7.90 -7.15
C ILE A 52 -9.22 8.80 -6.23
N SER A 53 -9.38 10.07 -6.59
CA SER A 53 -10.13 11.03 -5.77
C SER A 53 -11.63 10.70 -5.75
N LEU A 54 -12.21 10.34 -6.89
CA LEU A 54 -13.59 9.88 -6.99
C LEU A 54 -13.81 8.60 -6.17
N LEU A 55 -12.89 7.63 -6.29
CA LEU A 55 -12.95 6.39 -5.52
C LEU A 55 -12.95 6.65 -4.00
N HIS A 56 -12.01 7.46 -3.51
CA HIS A 56 -11.92 7.77 -2.09
C HIS A 56 -13.10 8.63 -1.61
N GLY A 57 -13.62 9.53 -2.46
CA GLY A 57 -14.86 10.27 -2.19
C GLY A 57 -16.06 9.32 -2.01
N ALA A 58 -16.20 8.33 -2.90
CA ALA A 58 -17.24 7.31 -2.79
C ALA A 58 -17.09 6.45 -1.52
N LEU A 59 -15.86 6.05 -1.17
CA LEU A 59 -15.57 5.31 0.06
C LEU A 59 -15.88 6.13 1.32
N LEU A 60 -15.55 7.41 1.33
CA LEU A 60 -15.87 8.31 2.44
C LEU A 60 -17.39 8.48 2.62
N ALA A 61 -18.12 8.63 1.50
CA ALA A 61 -19.57 8.70 1.49
C ALA A 61 -20.21 7.39 1.98
N ALA A 62 -19.73 6.25 1.50
CA ALA A 62 -20.19 4.92 1.93
C ALA A 62 -19.92 4.66 3.43
N GLY A 63 -18.78 5.13 3.94
CA GLY A 63 -18.45 5.13 5.37
C GLY A 63 -19.23 6.13 6.21
N ARG A 64 -20.10 6.95 5.59
CA ARG A 64 -20.86 8.05 6.22
C ARG A 64 -19.94 8.98 7.04
N GLY A 65 -18.76 9.28 6.50
CA GLY A 65 -17.74 10.13 7.14
C GLY A 65 -16.96 9.48 8.28
N ARG A 66 -17.30 8.25 8.71
CA ARG A 66 -16.49 7.49 9.67
C ARG A 66 -15.16 7.12 9.03
N GLY A 67 -14.09 7.11 9.82
CA GLY A 67 -12.77 6.76 9.30
C GLY A 67 -12.22 7.77 8.27
N ARG A 68 -12.66 9.03 8.28
CA ARG A 68 -12.16 10.08 7.35
C ARG A 68 -10.64 10.15 7.26
N TRP A 69 -9.95 9.98 8.38
CA TRP A 69 -8.48 9.98 8.43
C TRP A 69 -7.89 8.75 7.76
N TRP A 70 -8.53 7.59 7.87
CA TRP A 70 -8.11 6.38 7.14
C TRP A 70 -8.22 6.58 5.63
N VAL A 71 -9.38 7.08 5.17
CA VAL A 71 -9.61 7.36 3.74
C VAL A 71 -8.66 8.43 3.23
N ALA A 72 -8.44 9.52 4.00
CA ALA A 72 -7.52 10.58 3.63
C ALA A 72 -6.06 10.09 3.54
N THR A 73 -5.61 9.27 4.49
CA THR A 73 -4.27 8.66 4.45
C THR A 73 -4.13 7.71 3.27
N SER A 74 -5.12 6.85 3.02
CA SER A 74 -5.17 5.97 1.86
C SER A 74 -5.10 6.77 0.55
N TRP A 75 -5.87 7.85 0.45
CA TRP A 75 -5.87 8.75 -0.70
C TRP A 75 -4.51 9.40 -0.89
N ALA A 76 -3.90 9.94 0.17
CA ALA A 76 -2.61 10.61 0.12
C ALA A 76 -1.49 9.64 -0.30
N LEU A 77 -1.51 8.40 0.20
CA LEU A 77 -0.58 7.35 -0.21
C LEU A 77 -0.76 7.01 -1.69
N ALA A 78 -1.99 6.78 -2.15
CA ALA A 78 -2.28 6.46 -3.55
C ALA A 78 -1.89 7.62 -4.49
N ALA A 79 -2.24 8.86 -4.14
CA ALA A 79 -1.93 10.04 -4.95
C ALA A 79 -0.41 10.30 -5.05
N SER A 80 0.32 10.16 -3.93
CA SER A 80 1.78 10.35 -3.91
C SER A 80 2.57 9.29 -4.68
N HIS A 81 1.96 8.13 -4.95
CA HIS A 81 2.59 7.02 -5.66
C HIS A 81 2.15 6.92 -7.13
N LEU A 82 1.38 7.87 -7.66
CA LEU A 82 0.91 7.85 -9.06
C LEU A 82 2.04 7.75 -10.10
N GLY A 83 3.27 8.17 -9.77
CA GLY A 83 4.45 7.97 -10.63
C GLY A 83 4.76 6.49 -10.94
N LEU A 84 4.29 5.56 -10.11
CA LEU A 84 4.46 4.12 -10.29
C LEU A 84 3.46 3.51 -11.31
N LEU A 85 2.54 4.30 -11.85
CA LEU A 85 1.70 3.87 -12.98
C LEU A 85 2.46 3.85 -14.31
N GLU A 86 3.73 4.31 -14.32
CA GLU A 86 4.58 4.38 -15.51
C GLU A 86 3.85 5.14 -16.63
N ASP A 87 3.67 4.53 -17.80
CA ASP A 87 3.01 5.15 -18.96
C ASP A 87 1.47 5.16 -18.88
N ARG A 88 0.89 4.54 -17.84
CA ARG A 88 -0.57 4.46 -17.71
C ARG A 88 -1.16 5.77 -17.21
N ARG A 89 -2.24 6.18 -17.87
CA ARG A 89 -3.02 7.39 -17.54
C ARG A 89 -4.23 7.13 -16.62
N SER A 90 -4.56 5.86 -16.39
CA SER A 90 -5.70 5.41 -15.59
C SER A 90 -5.22 4.44 -14.52
N LEU A 91 -5.94 4.44 -13.40
CA LEU A 91 -5.76 3.51 -12.29
C LEU A 91 -6.03 2.06 -12.72
N GLY A 92 -7.08 1.83 -13.51
CA GLY A 92 -7.53 0.49 -13.91
C GLY A 92 -8.26 -0.28 -12.81
N ALA A 93 -8.98 -1.34 -13.22
CA ALA A 93 -9.88 -2.08 -12.33
C ALA A 93 -9.16 -2.83 -11.19
N ALA A 94 -8.00 -3.44 -11.46
CA ALA A 94 -7.23 -4.15 -10.45
C ALA A 94 -6.80 -3.23 -9.31
N ASN A 95 -6.16 -2.11 -9.62
CA ASN A 95 -5.74 -1.13 -8.61
C ASN A 95 -6.92 -0.50 -7.87
N ALA A 96 -8.06 -0.29 -8.55
CA ALA A 96 -9.27 0.17 -7.87
C ALA A 96 -9.77 -0.86 -6.84
N LEU A 97 -9.75 -2.15 -7.18
CA LEU A 97 -10.14 -3.22 -6.25
C LEU A 97 -9.20 -3.30 -5.04
N THR A 98 -7.88 -3.19 -5.26
CA THR A 98 -6.89 -3.11 -4.19
C THR A 98 -7.14 -1.91 -3.26
N LEU A 99 -7.45 -0.73 -3.80
CA LEU A 99 -7.76 0.45 -2.99
C LEU A 99 -9.10 0.34 -2.24
N VAL A 100 -10.11 -0.31 -2.81
CA VAL A 100 -11.36 -0.65 -2.10
C VAL A 100 -11.05 -1.59 -0.93
N ARG A 101 -10.25 -2.63 -1.17
CA ARG A 101 -9.81 -3.60 -0.15
C ARG A 101 -9.09 -2.92 1.01
N ALA A 102 -8.16 -2.01 0.73
CA ALA A 102 -7.47 -1.19 1.73
C ALA A 102 -8.43 -0.36 2.61
N ASN A 103 -9.62 -0.02 2.11
CA ASN A 103 -10.62 0.80 2.79
C ASN A 103 -11.80 0.00 3.37
N LEU A 104 -11.74 -1.34 3.36
CA LEU A 104 -12.70 -2.20 4.06
C LEU A 104 -12.90 -1.84 5.54
N PRO A 105 -11.90 -1.35 6.31
CA PRO A 105 -12.13 -0.88 7.69
C PRO A 105 -13.19 0.22 7.81
N VAL A 106 -13.41 0.98 6.74
CA VAL A 106 -14.34 2.11 6.68
C VAL A 106 -15.72 1.69 6.18
N VAL A 107 -15.75 0.90 5.10
CA VAL A 107 -17.01 0.56 4.40
C VAL A 107 -17.53 -0.85 4.74
N GLY A 108 -16.69 -1.70 5.32
CA GLY A 108 -16.96 -3.12 5.56
C GLY A 108 -17.70 -3.43 6.85
N ALA A 109 -18.27 -2.43 7.54
CA ALA A 109 -19.00 -2.66 8.80
C ALA A 109 -20.14 -3.68 8.62
N ALA A 110 -20.83 -3.64 7.47
CA ALA A 110 -21.88 -4.59 7.12
C ALA A 110 -21.38 -6.03 6.90
N LEU A 111 -20.08 -6.21 6.62
CA LEU A 111 -19.50 -7.53 6.41
C LEU A 111 -19.28 -8.29 7.74
N GLY A 112 -19.23 -7.57 8.87
CA GLY A 112 -19.14 -8.17 10.20
C GLY A 112 -17.98 -9.16 10.34
N ARG A 113 -18.30 -10.43 10.56
CA ARG A 113 -17.32 -11.53 10.68
C ARG A 113 -16.71 -11.99 9.35
N TRP A 114 -17.32 -11.65 8.23
CA TRP A 114 -16.88 -12.05 6.89
C TRP A 114 -15.85 -11.10 6.29
N ILE A 115 -15.55 -9.97 6.93
CA ILE A 115 -14.66 -8.94 6.39
C ILE A 115 -13.27 -9.47 6.01
N GLY A 116 -12.71 -10.40 6.79
CA GLY A 116 -11.41 -11.01 6.48
C GLY A 116 -11.45 -11.91 5.24
N LEU A 117 -12.53 -12.66 5.05
CA LEU A 117 -12.71 -13.51 3.87
C LEU A 117 -12.97 -12.69 2.61
N VAL A 118 -13.74 -11.60 2.71
CA VAL A 118 -13.93 -10.66 1.60
C VAL A 118 -12.63 -9.97 1.22
N ALA A 119 -11.79 -9.60 2.19
CA ALA A 119 -10.47 -9.07 1.92
C ALA A 119 -9.58 -10.08 1.17
N ALA A 120 -9.50 -11.33 1.63
CA ALA A 120 -8.73 -12.37 0.95
C ALA A 120 -9.28 -12.67 -0.47
N ALA A 121 -10.60 -12.67 -0.65
CA ALA A 121 -11.20 -12.88 -1.97
C ALA A 121 -10.93 -11.73 -2.93
N SER A 122 -10.97 -10.48 -2.45
CA SER A 122 -10.67 -9.30 -3.27
C SER A 122 -9.19 -9.21 -3.67
N ASP A 123 -8.28 -9.66 -2.80
CA ASP A 123 -6.85 -9.82 -3.09
C ASP A 123 -6.60 -10.80 -4.25
N LEU A 124 -7.21 -11.99 -4.18
CA LEU A 124 -7.09 -12.95 -5.29
C LEU A 124 -7.70 -12.42 -6.60
N ALA A 125 -8.81 -11.69 -6.48
CA ALA A 125 -9.53 -11.13 -7.62
C ALA A 125 -8.73 -10.00 -8.29
N ASP A 126 -8.08 -9.11 -7.54
CA ASP A 126 -7.31 -8.02 -8.14
C ASP A 126 -6.10 -8.55 -8.93
N GLY A 127 -5.40 -9.55 -8.40
CA GLY A 127 -4.28 -10.20 -9.07
C GLY A 127 -4.73 -10.99 -10.29
N ALA A 128 -5.88 -11.67 -10.22
CA ALA A 128 -6.46 -12.37 -11.37
C ALA A 128 -6.87 -11.39 -12.49
N VAL A 129 -7.53 -10.29 -12.13
CA VAL A 129 -7.91 -9.22 -13.07
C VAL A 129 -6.67 -8.60 -13.69
N ALA A 130 -5.64 -8.28 -12.89
CA ALA A 130 -4.40 -7.70 -13.38
C ALA A 130 -3.69 -8.60 -14.39
N ARG A 131 -3.58 -9.91 -14.10
CA ARG A 131 -2.96 -10.87 -15.03
C ARG A 131 -3.78 -11.07 -16.29
N ARG A 132 -5.10 -11.22 -16.16
CA ARG A 132 -6.00 -11.45 -17.30
C ARG A 132 -6.03 -10.26 -18.27
N LEU A 133 -5.97 -9.04 -17.75
CA LEU A 133 -6.03 -7.82 -18.56
C LEU A 133 -4.63 -7.29 -18.94
N GLY A 134 -3.54 -7.96 -18.54
CA GLY A 134 -2.19 -7.46 -18.76
C GLY A 134 -1.94 -6.09 -18.09
N THR A 135 -2.56 -5.85 -16.93
CA THR A 135 -2.51 -4.58 -16.20
C THR A 135 -1.64 -4.58 -14.95
N VAL A 136 -0.68 -5.49 -14.87
CA VAL A 136 0.33 -5.48 -13.79
C VAL A 136 1.16 -4.20 -13.90
N THR A 137 1.32 -3.50 -12.79
CA THR A 137 2.09 -2.24 -12.68
C THR A 137 2.89 -2.23 -11.39
N PRO A 138 4.01 -1.48 -11.32
CA PRO A 138 4.68 -1.24 -10.05
C PRO A 138 3.73 -0.61 -9.01
N PHE A 139 2.85 0.31 -9.43
CA PHE A 139 1.84 0.89 -8.54
C PHE A 139 1.01 -0.20 -7.85
N GLY A 140 0.49 -1.15 -8.64
CA GLY A 140 -0.31 -2.25 -8.13
C GLY A 140 0.45 -3.11 -7.12
N ASP A 141 1.69 -3.49 -7.41
CA ASP A 141 2.51 -4.32 -6.50
C ASP A 141 2.75 -3.63 -5.13
N TYR A 142 3.06 -2.33 -5.15
CA TYR A 142 3.23 -1.55 -3.92
C TYR A 142 1.91 -1.30 -3.19
N ALA A 143 0.85 -0.95 -3.92
CA ALA A 143 -0.47 -0.69 -3.36
C ALA A 143 -1.05 -1.96 -2.70
N ASP A 144 -0.88 -3.12 -3.33
CA ASP A 144 -1.30 -4.43 -2.84
C ASP A 144 -0.65 -4.77 -1.49
N SER A 145 0.67 -4.59 -1.43
CA SER A 145 1.45 -4.84 -0.23
C SER A 145 1.09 -3.91 0.93
N LEU A 146 0.83 -2.62 0.62
CA LEU A 146 0.39 -1.65 1.61
C LEU A 146 -1.05 -1.90 2.05
N ALA A 147 -1.94 -2.27 1.13
CA ALA A 147 -3.33 -2.63 1.41
C ALA A 147 -3.39 -3.83 2.36
N ASP A 148 -2.58 -4.86 2.09
CA ASP A 148 -2.41 -6.02 2.95
C ASP A 148 -1.92 -5.64 4.33
N ALA A 149 -0.77 -4.94 4.42
CA ALA A 149 -0.21 -4.55 5.69
C ALA A 149 -1.22 -3.73 6.51
N ALA A 150 -1.86 -2.72 5.90
CA ALA A 150 -2.82 -1.87 6.58
C ALA A 150 -4.05 -2.65 7.05
N PHE A 151 -4.68 -3.44 6.17
CA PHE A 151 -5.89 -4.17 6.49
C PHE A 151 -5.65 -5.26 7.53
N TRP A 152 -4.63 -6.10 7.35
CA TRP A 152 -4.38 -7.22 8.25
C TRP A 152 -3.84 -6.76 9.61
N THR A 153 -3.04 -5.69 9.67
CA THR A 153 -2.70 -5.03 10.94
C THR A 153 -3.97 -4.53 11.63
N TRP A 154 -4.82 -3.80 10.93
CA TRP A 154 -6.07 -3.29 11.51
C TRP A 154 -6.95 -4.42 12.05
N LEU A 155 -7.18 -5.47 11.25
CA LEU A 155 -8.00 -6.62 11.64
C LEU A 155 -7.42 -7.32 12.85
N THR A 156 -6.10 -7.53 12.87
CA THR A 156 -5.39 -8.15 13.99
C THR A 156 -5.58 -7.35 15.28
N VAL A 157 -5.29 -6.05 15.28
CA VAL A 157 -5.46 -5.19 16.47
C VAL A 157 -6.89 -5.20 16.96
N ARG A 158 -7.87 -5.18 16.06
CA ARG A 158 -9.29 -5.08 16.40
C ARG A 158 -9.92 -6.38 16.87
N SER A 159 -9.43 -7.53 16.41
CA SER A 159 -10.18 -8.79 16.51
C SER A 159 -9.40 -9.98 17.04
N GLU A 160 -8.07 -9.91 17.19
CA GLU A 160 -7.26 -11.04 17.66
C GLU A 160 -6.90 -10.94 19.16
N PRO A 161 -7.47 -11.80 20.02
CA PRO A 161 -7.17 -11.82 21.44
C PRO A 161 -5.81 -12.46 21.77
N SER A 162 -5.27 -13.33 20.90
CA SER A 162 -3.98 -13.96 21.16
C SER A 162 -2.84 -13.00 20.89
N ARG A 163 -2.15 -12.54 21.95
CA ARG A 163 -0.96 -11.68 21.82
C ARG A 163 0.12 -12.30 20.93
N ALA A 164 0.30 -13.62 20.99
CA ALA A 164 1.27 -14.32 20.16
C ALA A 164 0.92 -14.23 18.67
N VAL A 165 -0.36 -14.46 18.31
CA VAL A 165 -0.82 -14.32 16.92
C VAL A 165 -0.73 -12.86 16.48
N SER A 166 -1.07 -11.92 17.36
CA SER A 166 -0.99 -10.50 17.05
C SER A 166 0.45 -10.04 16.79
N VAL A 167 1.41 -10.42 17.63
CA VAL A 167 2.83 -10.12 17.41
C VAL A 167 3.35 -10.79 16.14
N ALA A 168 2.99 -12.05 15.89
CA ALA A 168 3.38 -12.76 14.68
C ALA A 168 2.83 -12.07 13.41
N ALA A 169 1.56 -11.67 13.41
CA ALA A 169 0.94 -10.94 12.31
C ALA A 169 1.60 -9.57 12.09
N MET A 170 1.83 -8.79 13.15
CA MET A 170 2.55 -7.52 13.05
C MET A 170 3.96 -7.70 12.48
N GLY A 171 4.69 -8.70 12.97
CA GLY A 171 6.02 -9.04 12.48
C GLY A 171 6.02 -9.42 11.00
N ALA A 172 5.06 -10.25 10.57
CA ALA A 172 4.97 -10.71 9.19
C ALA A 172 4.77 -9.56 8.17
N TRP A 173 4.04 -8.50 8.56
CA TRP A 173 3.79 -7.34 7.69
C TRP A 173 4.83 -6.23 7.84
N ALA A 174 5.26 -5.93 9.07
CA ALA A 174 6.19 -4.84 9.33
C ALA A 174 7.64 -5.20 9.01
N ALA A 175 8.07 -6.44 9.26
CA ALA A 175 9.48 -6.82 9.11
C ALA A 175 10.01 -6.67 7.67
N PRO A 176 9.29 -7.14 6.62
CA PRO A 176 9.78 -6.96 5.24
C PRO A 176 9.92 -5.48 4.86
N VAL A 177 8.95 -4.65 5.24
CA VAL A 177 8.99 -3.21 4.99
C VAL A 177 10.14 -2.55 5.73
N ALA A 178 10.33 -2.88 7.00
CA ALA A 178 11.42 -2.37 7.82
C ALA A 178 12.80 -2.77 7.26
N VAL A 179 12.96 -4.02 6.81
CA VAL A 179 14.20 -4.51 6.19
C VAL A 179 14.49 -3.77 4.88
N VAL A 180 13.50 -3.62 4.00
CA VAL A 180 13.69 -2.90 2.73
C VAL A 180 13.97 -1.42 2.98
N ALA A 181 13.25 -0.77 3.90
CA ALA A 181 13.46 0.63 4.21
C ALA A 181 14.83 0.87 4.86
N ALA A 182 15.19 0.10 5.89
CA ALA A 182 16.48 0.21 6.57
C ALA A 182 17.64 -0.12 5.62
N GLY A 183 17.50 -1.18 4.81
CA GLY A 183 18.47 -1.51 3.77
C GLY A 183 18.61 -0.40 2.74
N SER A 184 17.50 0.20 2.30
CA SER A 184 17.53 1.26 1.28
C SER A 184 18.19 2.53 1.80
N LEU A 185 17.89 2.92 3.03
CA LEU A 185 18.56 4.03 3.71
C LEU A 185 20.04 3.71 3.91
N ALA A 186 20.37 2.59 4.56
CA ALA A 186 21.75 2.21 4.84
C ALA A 186 22.62 2.14 3.57
N HIS A 187 22.07 1.78 2.42
CA HIS A 187 22.79 1.70 1.15
C HIS A 187 22.72 2.99 0.31
N GLY A 188 21.77 3.90 0.58
CA GLY A 188 21.55 5.08 -0.26
C GLY A 188 21.01 4.73 -1.64
N ARG A 189 20.32 3.60 -1.78
CA ARG A 189 19.68 3.11 -3.01
C ARG A 189 18.58 2.13 -2.66
N MET A 190 17.57 2.00 -3.50
CA MET A 190 16.42 1.13 -3.29
C MET A 190 16.87 -0.33 -3.25
N PHE A 191 16.67 -0.95 -2.09
CA PHE A 191 16.95 -2.36 -1.87
C PHE A 191 15.87 -3.20 -2.56
N ASP A 192 16.26 -4.30 -3.20
CA ASP A 192 15.29 -5.19 -3.84
C ASP A 192 14.40 -5.84 -2.79
N ARG A 193 13.12 -5.95 -3.12
CA ARG A 193 12.15 -6.60 -2.26
C ARG A 193 12.53 -8.09 -2.10
N PRO A 194 12.50 -8.65 -0.89
CA PRO A 194 12.72 -10.09 -0.69
C PRO A 194 11.70 -10.91 -1.50
N ARG A 195 12.17 -12.02 -2.09
CA ARG A 195 11.39 -12.88 -3.00
C ARG A 195 10.09 -13.42 -2.36
N PRO A 196 9.08 -13.81 -3.16
CA PRO A 196 7.77 -14.29 -2.68
C PRO A 196 7.80 -15.46 -1.69
N ALA A 197 8.86 -16.27 -1.68
CA ALA A 197 9.02 -17.36 -0.71
C ALA A 197 9.04 -16.85 0.75
N ALA A 198 9.57 -15.64 0.99
CA ALA A 198 9.57 -15.00 2.29
C ALA A 198 8.19 -14.44 2.72
N LEU A 199 7.23 -14.35 1.79
CA LEU A 199 5.87 -13.86 2.03
C LEU A 199 4.88 -15.00 2.35
N ARG A 200 5.28 -16.27 2.24
CA ARG A 200 4.46 -17.43 2.62
C ARG A 200 3.92 -17.37 4.07
N PRO A 201 4.70 -16.90 5.07
CA PRO A 201 4.18 -16.74 6.43
C PRO A 201 3.03 -15.74 6.51
N ALA A 202 3.09 -14.66 5.72
CA ALA A 202 2.04 -13.65 5.69
C ALA A 202 0.75 -14.24 5.13
N ALA A 203 0.79 -14.94 4.00
CA ALA A 203 -0.37 -15.61 3.41
C ALA A 203 -1.02 -16.64 4.36
N ALA A 204 -0.21 -17.44 5.06
CA ALA A 204 -0.72 -18.37 6.07
C ALA A 204 -1.43 -17.64 7.22
N LEU A 205 -0.87 -16.52 7.67
CA LEU A 205 -1.47 -15.68 8.70
C LEU A 205 -2.75 -14.98 8.22
N GLN A 206 -2.84 -14.55 6.96
CA GLN A 206 -4.09 -14.03 6.37
C GLN A 206 -5.21 -15.06 6.46
N ALA A 207 -4.94 -16.28 5.99
CA ALA A 207 -5.90 -17.37 6.04
C ALA A 207 -6.33 -17.68 7.48
N LEU A 208 -5.37 -17.78 8.39
CA LEU A 208 -5.63 -18.01 9.82
C LEU A 208 -6.52 -16.90 10.42
N LEU A 209 -6.18 -15.63 10.20
CA LEU A 209 -6.92 -14.49 10.73
C LEU A 209 -8.33 -14.40 10.13
N ALA A 210 -8.47 -14.63 8.82
CA ALA A 210 -9.77 -14.65 8.14
C ALA A 210 -10.69 -15.72 8.70
N VAL A 211 -10.19 -16.96 8.83
CA VAL A 211 -10.95 -18.09 9.38
C VAL A 211 -11.30 -17.86 10.84
N ARG A 212 -10.35 -17.42 11.67
CA ARG A 212 -10.61 -17.10 13.09
C ARG A 212 -11.66 -16.02 13.23
N ARG A 213 -11.64 -14.98 12.39
CA ARG A 213 -12.65 -13.92 12.42
C ARG A 213 -14.02 -14.45 12.01
N ALA A 214 -14.09 -15.31 11.00
CA ALA A 214 -15.35 -15.87 10.48
C ALA A 214 -16.01 -16.89 11.43
N LEU A 215 -15.21 -17.64 12.19
CA LEU A 215 -15.70 -18.63 13.15
C LEU A 215 -16.08 -18.03 14.52
N ARG A 216 -15.69 -16.78 14.80
CA ARG A 216 -16.06 -16.09 16.03
C ARG A 216 -17.45 -15.44 15.89
N PRO A 217 -18.35 -15.60 16.88
CA PRO A 217 -19.66 -14.96 16.90
C PRO A 217 -19.56 -13.43 16.88
#